data_AF-B7G328-F1
#
_entry.id   AF-B7G328-F1
#
_cell.length_a   1.000
_cell.length_b   1.000
_cell.length_c   1.000
_cell.angle_alpha   90.00
_cell.angle_beta   90.00
_cell.angle_gamma   90.00
#
_symmetry.space_group_name_H-M   'P 1'
#
loop_
_entity.id
_entity.type
_entity.pdbx_description
1 polymer ?
#
loop_
_entity_poly.entity_id
_entity_poly.type
_entity_poly.pdbx_seq_one_letter_code
_entity_poly.pdbx_strand_id
1 'polypeptide(L)'
;MKYGAAFASVALYTCTFTVAAAFSRISLVRRQQQITSNVSPRNLRAWSLSLIKESELLEKIREGVSEAGFEEAWKGSVDEITSFVGIDVEHAEMCLAQALEWKAWAMAPSPTFRKYIKTKEPIVRELKDNLSWMVGKPLQLEIELLKQGILQFPGVYLVDSQVSFEKAISCAPIEYKSIECFRNQLAADLSILKNTYNCDTAEEGCAGNCGSCWVTYGNKKL
;
A
#
# COMPACT_ATOMS: atom_id res chain seq x y z
N MET A 1 69.55 -21.40 -23.73
CA MET A 1 69.89 -22.82 -24.03
C MET A 1 69.32 -23.71 -22.94
N LYS A 2 68.76 -24.85 -23.36
CA LYS A 2 68.26 -26.02 -22.59
C LYS A 2 66.80 -26.04 -22.13
N TYR A 3 65.98 -26.51 -23.08
CA TYR A 3 64.87 -27.48 -23.03
C TYR A 3 64.51 -28.18 -21.70
N GLY A 4 63.22 -28.48 -21.55
CA GLY A 4 62.72 -29.57 -20.71
C GLY A 4 61.19 -29.67 -20.69
N ALA A 5 60.61 -30.38 -21.66
CA ALA A 5 59.19 -30.76 -21.73
C ALA A 5 58.95 -32.13 -21.07
N ALA A 6 57.76 -32.37 -20.50
CA ALA A 6 57.10 -33.70 -20.43
C ALA A 6 55.65 -33.57 -19.89
N PHE A 7 54.64 -33.88 -20.71
CA PHE A 7 53.75 -35.08 -20.67
C PHE A 7 52.89 -35.20 -19.38
N ALA A 8 51.59 -34.89 -19.44
CA ALA A 8 50.46 -35.74 -19.89
C ALA A 8 49.95 -36.72 -18.81
N SER A 9 48.68 -36.56 -18.40
CA SER A 9 47.82 -37.72 -18.09
C SER A 9 46.33 -37.32 -18.08
N VAL A 10 45.55 -38.08 -18.84
CA VAL A 10 44.09 -38.05 -18.98
C VAL A 10 43.54 -39.27 -18.22
N ALA A 11 42.53 -39.10 -17.36
CA ALA A 11 41.50 -40.09 -17.01
C ALA A 11 40.54 -39.48 -15.97
N LEU A 12 39.28 -39.20 -16.32
CA LEU A 12 38.11 -40.07 -16.13
C LEU A 12 37.78 -40.39 -14.65
N TYR A 13 36.85 -39.65 -14.07
CA TYR A 13 35.90 -40.19 -13.09
C TYR A 13 34.51 -39.57 -13.30
N THR A 14 33.67 -40.36 -13.96
CA THR A 14 32.21 -40.21 -14.01
C THR A 14 31.56 -40.84 -12.78
N CYS A 15 30.41 -40.26 -12.39
CA CYS A 15 29.29 -40.90 -11.70
C CYS A 15 29.51 -41.42 -10.27
N THR A 16 29.10 -40.62 -9.28
CA THR A 16 28.41 -41.16 -8.09
C THR A 16 27.22 -40.30 -7.65
N PHE A 17 26.03 -40.88 -7.83
CA PHE A 17 24.93 -40.95 -6.87
C PHE A 17 24.08 -39.71 -6.55
N THR A 18 23.15 -39.47 -7.48
CA THR A 18 21.73 -39.09 -7.30
C THR A 18 20.96 -40.01 -6.32
N VAL A 19 20.97 -39.77 -5.00
CA VAL A 19 19.95 -40.37 -4.07
C VAL A 19 19.54 -39.45 -2.88
N ALA A 20 19.70 -38.11 -2.98
CA ALA A 20 19.24 -37.22 -1.89
C ALA A 20 17.92 -36.46 -2.19
N ALA A 21 17.33 -36.62 -3.37
CA ALA A 21 16.20 -35.79 -3.82
C ALA A 21 14.80 -36.44 -3.65
N ALA A 22 14.71 -37.68 -3.16
CA ALA A 22 13.43 -38.42 -3.11
C ALA A 22 12.68 -38.34 -1.76
N PHE A 23 13.35 -38.01 -0.65
CA PHE A 23 12.70 -37.95 0.68
C PHE A 23 12.21 -36.57 1.12
N SER A 24 12.56 -35.47 0.42
CA SER A 24 12.04 -34.12 0.72
C SER A 24 10.70 -33.78 0.04
N ARG A 25 10.22 -34.60 -0.92
CA ARG A 25 8.96 -34.31 -1.63
C ARG A 25 7.72 -34.88 -0.95
N ILE A 26 7.85 -35.88 -0.08
CA ILE A 26 6.70 -36.51 0.58
C ILE A 26 6.23 -35.73 1.82
N SER A 27 7.13 -35.01 2.49
CA SER A 27 6.79 -34.15 3.64
C SER A 27 6.13 -32.82 3.24
N LEU A 28 6.41 -32.30 2.04
CA LEU A 28 5.80 -31.05 1.56
C LEU A 28 4.34 -31.24 1.12
N VAL A 29 4.02 -32.38 0.51
CA VAL A 29 2.66 -32.66 -0.01
C VAL A 29 1.65 -32.88 1.13
N ARG A 30 2.07 -33.42 2.28
CA ARG A 30 1.17 -33.57 3.44
C ARG A 30 0.87 -32.25 4.19
N ARG A 31 1.72 -31.24 4.09
CA ARG A 31 1.46 -29.92 4.69
C ARG A 31 0.48 -29.07 3.87
N GLN A 32 0.37 -29.32 2.57
CA GLN A 32 -0.50 -28.54 1.69
C GLN A 32 -1.97 -29.01 1.72
N GLN A 33 -2.24 -30.26 2.10
CA GLN A 33 -3.61 -30.79 2.23
C GLN A 33 -4.30 -30.48 3.57
N GLN A 34 -3.57 -30.03 4.59
CA GLN A 34 -4.17 -29.63 5.89
C GLN A 34 -4.56 -28.14 5.95
N ILE A 35 -4.11 -27.31 5.00
CA ILE A 35 -4.50 -25.89 4.95
C ILE A 35 -5.87 -25.72 4.27
N THR A 36 -6.28 -26.66 3.43
CA THR A 36 -7.54 -26.54 2.66
C THR A 36 -8.77 -27.10 3.39
N SER A 37 -8.64 -27.74 4.55
CA SER A 37 -9.78 -28.37 5.25
C SER A 37 -10.36 -27.56 6.42
N ASN A 38 -9.80 -26.39 6.74
CA ASN A 38 -10.27 -25.54 7.86
C ASN A 38 -10.83 -24.18 7.44
N VAL A 39 -11.11 -23.96 6.15
CA VAL A 39 -11.83 -22.76 5.72
C VAL A 39 -13.33 -23.01 5.91
N SER A 40 -13.87 -22.48 7.00
CA SER A 40 -15.31 -22.48 7.29
C SER A 40 -16.12 -22.02 6.06
N PRO A 41 -17.15 -22.77 5.62
CA PRO A 41 -18.00 -22.40 4.48
C PRO A 41 -18.73 -21.06 4.63
N ARG A 42 -18.69 -20.44 5.83
CA ARG A 42 -19.26 -19.10 6.07
C ARG A 42 -18.49 -17.95 5.39
N ASN A 43 -17.22 -18.15 5.01
CA ASN A 43 -16.42 -17.10 4.34
C ASN A 43 -16.55 -17.08 2.82
N LEU A 44 -17.22 -18.06 2.21
CA LEU A 44 -17.36 -18.14 0.75
C LEU A 44 -18.50 -17.27 0.18
N ARG A 45 -19.31 -16.64 1.03
CA ARG A 45 -20.32 -15.65 0.59
C ARG A 45 -19.79 -14.22 0.49
N ALA A 46 -18.57 -13.94 0.94
CA ALA A 46 -17.99 -12.59 0.94
C ALA A 46 -17.26 -12.23 -0.37
N TRP A 47 -17.12 -13.15 -1.32
CA TRP A 47 -16.33 -12.96 -2.55
C TRP A 47 -17.15 -13.13 -3.84
N SER A 48 -18.49 -13.09 -3.72
CA SER A 48 -19.41 -12.98 -4.84
C SER A 48 -19.86 -11.52 -5.05
N LEU A 49 -19.04 -10.56 -4.63
CA LEU A 49 -19.09 -9.21 -5.18
C LEU A 49 -18.41 -9.31 -6.54
N SER A 50 -19.24 -9.54 -7.55
CA SER A 50 -18.95 -9.41 -8.97
C SER A 50 -17.85 -8.38 -9.23
N LEU A 51 -16.88 -8.75 -10.09
CA LEU A 51 -15.95 -7.83 -10.74
C LEU A 51 -16.72 -6.68 -11.39
N ILE A 52 -17.09 -5.65 -10.63
CA ILE A 52 -17.48 -4.37 -11.20
C ILE A 52 -16.21 -3.89 -11.88
N LYS A 53 -16.26 -3.71 -13.19
CA LYS A 53 -15.13 -3.17 -13.93
C LYS A 53 -14.85 -1.77 -13.40
N GLU A 54 -13.58 -1.39 -13.29
CA GLU A 54 -13.20 -0.08 -12.77
C GLU A 54 -13.89 1.06 -13.52
N SER A 55 -14.12 0.90 -14.83
CA SER A 55 -14.90 1.83 -15.66
C SER A 55 -16.34 2.02 -15.19
N GLU A 56 -17.06 0.92 -14.89
CA GLU A 56 -18.44 0.96 -14.38
C GLU A 56 -18.49 1.60 -12.99
N LEU A 57 -17.45 1.37 -12.19
CA LEU A 57 -17.32 1.98 -10.87
C LEU A 57 -17.10 3.51 -10.97
N LEU A 58 -16.27 3.96 -11.91
CA LEU A 58 -16.02 5.38 -12.14
C LEU A 58 -17.27 6.11 -12.64
N GLU A 59 -18.03 5.51 -13.56
CA GLU A 59 -19.31 6.08 -14.02
C GLU A 59 -20.25 6.35 -12.84
N LYS A 60 -20.41 5.34 -11.96
CA LYS A 60 -21.24 5.46 -10.76
C LYS A 60 -20.72 6.49 -9.75
N ILE A 61 -19.40 6.65 -9.63
CA ILE A 61 -18.79 7.68 -8.79
C ILE A 61 -19.11 9.06 -9.36
N ARG A 62 -18.91 9.27 -10.67
CA ARG A 62 -19.19 10.54 -11.34
C ARG A 62 -20.67 10.92 -11.24
N GLU A 63 -21.58 9.97 -11.36
CA GLU A 63 -23.01 10.17 -11.09
C GLU A 63 -23.25 10.67 -9.66
N GLY A 64 -22.68 9.99 -8.66
CA GLY A 64 -22.83 10.38 -7.26
C GLY A 64 -22.24 11.77 -6.94
N VAL A 65 -21.09 12.09 -7.53
CA VAL A 65 -20.46 13.42 -7.45
C VAL A 65 -21.36 14.48 -8.07
N SER A 66 -22.02 14.15 -9.19
CA SER A 66 -22.95 15.05 -9.87
C SER A 66 -24.25 15.28 -9.10
N GLU A 67 -24.82 14.22 -8.54
CA GLU A 67 -25.98 14.31 -7.65
C GLU A 67 -25.70 15.17 -6.41
N ALA A 68 -24.44 15.21 -5.95
CA ALA A 68 -24.01 16.04 -4.83
C ALA A 68 -23.65 17.49 -5.23
N GLY A 69 -23.55 17.79 -6.53
CA GLY A 69 -23.19 19.11 -7.04
C GLY A 69 -21.70 19.45 -6.91
N PHE A 70 -20.82 18.44 -6.92
CA PHE A 70 -19.37 18.60 -6.71
C PHE A 70 -18.54 18.48 -7.99
N GLU A 71 -19.14 18.53 -9.18
CA GLU A 71 -18.46 18.22 -10.45
C GLU A 71 -17.28 19.15 -10.74
N GLU A 72 -17.45 20.46 -10.49
CA GLU A 72 -16.40 21.45 -10.72
C GLU A 72 -15.20 21.24 -9.79
N ALA A 73 -15.49 21.05 -8.49
CA ALA A 73 -14.47 20.78 -7.49
C ALA A 73 -13.74 19.45 -7.76
N TRP A 74 -14.49 18.42 -8.15
CA TRP A 74 -13.96 17.11 -8.53
C TRP A 74 -13.00 17.21 -9.70
N LYS A 75 -13.44 17.82 -10.81
CA LYS A 75 -12.62 18.02 -12.00
C LYS A 75 -11.36 18.81 -11.67
N GLY A 76 -11.48 19.91 -10.92
CA GLY A 76 -10.33 20.72 -10.51
C GLY A 76 -9.31 19.94 -9.68
N SER A 77 -9.77 19.06 -8.78
CA SER A 77 -8.88 18.19 -8.00
C SER A 77 -8.20 17.11 -8.82
N VAL A 78 -8.90 16.50 -9.77
CA VAL A 78 -8.32 15.52 -10.71
C VAL A 78 -7.27 16.18 -11.59
N ASP A 79 -7.57 17.35 -12.14
CA ASP A 79 -6.64 18.14 -12.96
C ASP A 79 -5.37 18.51 -12.16
N GLU A 80 -5.51 18.87 -10.87
CA GLU A 80 -4.36 19.15 -9.99
C GLU A 80 -3.51 17.89 -9.76
N ILE A 81 -4.11 16.72 -9.45
CA ILE A 81 -3.36 15.47 -9.25
C ILE A 81 -2.62 15.08 -10.53
N THR A 82 -3.31 15.12 -11.68
CA THR A 82 -2.74 14.76 -12.98
C THR A 82 -1.62 15.71 -13.39
N SER A 83 -1.79 17.02 -13.21
CA SER A 83 -0.76 18.00 -13.58
C SER A 83 0.44 18.03 -12.64
N PHE A 84 0.22 17.86 -11.34
CA PHE A 84 1.28 17.94 -10.33
C PHE A 84 2.14 16.67 -10.29
N VAL A 85 1.51 15.49 -10.38
CA VAL A 85 2.18 14.19 -10.14
C VAL A 85 2.30 13.36 -11.42
N GLY A 86 1.60 13.72 -12.50
CA GLY A 86 1.64 12.98 -13.76
C GLY A 86 0.94 11.62 -13.69
N ILE A 87 -0.13 11.51 -12.91
CA ILE A 87 -1.04 10.35 -12.90
C ILE A 87 -2.11 10.57 -13.96
N ASP A 88 -2.47 9.55 -14.74
CA ASP A 88 -3.54 9.68 -15.72
C ASP A 88 -4.90 9.96 -15.04
N VAL A 89 -5.82 10.53 -15.82
CA VAL A 89 -7.09 11.07 -15.31
C VAL A 89 -7.93 9.99 -14.60
N GLU A 90 -8.01 8.78 -15.16
CA GLU A 90 -8.84 7.70 -14.59
C GLU A 90 -8.27 7.19 -13.26
N HIS A 91 -6.96 6.99 -13.18
CA HIS A 91 -6.33 6.61 -11.91
C HIS A 91 -6.40 7.73 -10.88
N ALA A 92 -6.26 9.00 -11.29
CA ALA A 92 -6.40 10.15 -10.40
C ALA A 92 -7.82 10.23 -9.81
N GLU A 93 -8.86 10.03 -10.62
CA GLU A 93 -10.24 9.93 -10.15
C GLU A 93 -10.45 8.79 -9.16
N MET A 94 -9.92 7.60 -9.46
CA MET A 94 -10.06 6.45 -8.57
C MET A 94 -9.34 6.68 -7.23
N CYS A 95 -8.16 7.30 -7.26
CA CYS A 95 -7.41 7.67 -6.05
C CYS A 95 -8.18 8.70 -5.22
N LEU A 96 -8.69 9.76 -5.85
CA LEU A 96 -9.49 10.78 -5.18
C LEU A 96 -10.77 10.17 -4.58
N ALA A 97 -11.43 9.27 -5.32
CA ALA A 97 -12.62 8.57 -4.86
C ALA A 97 -12.36 7.67 -3.67
N GLN A 98 -11.19 7.02 -3.62
CA GLN A 98 -10.80 6.24 -2.47
C GLN A 98 -10.45 7.12 -1.27
N ALA A 99 -9.75 8.24 -1.48
CA ALA A 99 -9.38 9.18 -0.42
C ALA A 99 -10.59 9.85 0.25
N LEU A 100 -11.67 10.05 -0.51
CA LEU A 100 -12.88 10.75 -0.07
C LEU A 100 -14.09 9.83 0.12
N GLU A 101 -13.86 8.52 0.24
CA GLU A 101 -14.87 7.47 0.50
C GLU A 101 -15.95 7.29 -0.59
N TRP A 102 -15.84 7.98 -1.74
CA TRP A 102 -16.73 7.81 -2.89
C TRP A 102 -16.66 6.41 -3.49
N LYS A 103 -15.48 5.77 -3.45
CA LYS A 103 -15.32 4.37 -3.88
C LYS A 103 -16.17 3.43 -3.02
N ALA A 104 -16.12 3.59 -1.70
CA ALA A 104 -16.93 2.82 -0.77
C ALA A 104 -18.43 3.10 -0.98
N TRP A 105 -18.80 4.36 -1.20
CA TRP A 105 -20.17 4.76 -1.51
C TRP A 105 -20.69 4.07 -2.78
N ALA A 106 -19.89 4.06 -3.86
CA ALA A 106 -20.28 3.45 -5.12
C ALA A 106 -20.35 1.91 -5.03
N MET A 107 -19.51 1.28 -4.21
CA MET A 107 -19.53 -0.16 -3.96
C MET A 107 -20.64 -0.60 -2.99
N ALA A 108 -21.32 0.33 -2.31
CA ALA A 108 -22.36 -0.01 -1.34
C ALA A 108 -23.51 -0.80 -2.00
N PRO A 109 -23.97 -1.91 -1.37
CA PRO A 109 -24.89 -2.86 -1.99
C PRO A 109 -26.30 -2.31 -2.18
N SER A 110 -26.69 -1.25 -1.46
CA SER A 110 -28.00 -0.62 -1.61
C SER A 110 -27.95 0.88 -1.31
N PRO A 111 -28.94 1.66 -1.81
CA PRO A 111 -29.06 3.08 -1.49
C PRO A 111 -29.17 3.35 0.02
N THR A 112 -29.72 2.42 0.80
CA THR A 112 -29.81 2.55 2.26
C THR A 112 -28.42 2.56 2.91
N PHE A 113 -27.49 1.71 2.44
CA PHE A 113 -26.11 1.70 2.96
C PHE A 113 -25.34 2.97 2.59
N ARG A 114 -25.60 3.53 1.41
CA ARG A 114 -24.96 4.78 0.95
C ARG A 114 -25.19 5.96 1.91
N LYS A 115 -26.35 6.01 2.57
CA LYS A 115 -26.69 7.06 3.55
C LYS A 115 -25.77 7.08 4.78
N TYR A 116 -25.09 5.98 5.07
CA TYR A 116 -24.17 5.87 6.21
C TYR A 116 -22.71 6.15 5.83
N ILE A 117 -22.40 6.28 4.55
CA ILE A 117 -21.06 6.59 4.06
C ILE A 117 -20.96 8.11 3.88
N LYS A 118 -20.06 8.73 4.64
CA LYS A 118 -19.85 10.17 4.61
C LYS A 118 -18.81 10.53 3.57
N THR A 119 -19.26 10.72 2.34
CA THR A 119 -18.42 11.30 1.28
C THR A 119 -18.17 12.77 1.56
N LYS A 120 -17.11 13.32 0.96
CA LYS A 120 -16.72 14.72 1.12
C LYS A 120 -16.56 15.39 -0.24
N GLU A 121 -16.87 16.68 -0.29
CA GLU A 121 -16.49 17.55 -1.40
C GLU A 121 -14.96 17.73 -1.38
N PRO A 122 -14.27 17.56 -2.52
CA PRO A 122 -12.85 17.88 -2.61
C PRO A 122 -12.63 19.39 -2.55
N ILE A 123 -11.62 19.84 -1.80
CA ILE A 123 -11.22 21.25 -1.75
C ILE A 123 -9.91 21.40 -2.52
N VAL A 124 -9.99 21.88 -3.77
CA VAL A 124 -8.85 21.95 -4.71
C VAL A 124 -7.65 22.66 -4.10
N ARG A 125 -7.88 23.75 -3.37
CA ARG A 125 -6.81 24.51 -2.71
C ARG A 125 -6.11 23.70 -1.62
N GLU A 126 -6.85 23.01 -0.76
CA GLU A 126 -6.28 22.18 0.31
C GLU A 126 -5.48 21.01 -0.28
N LEU A 127 -5.99 20.40 -1.35
CA LEU A 127 -5.27 19.36 -2.08
C LEU A 127 -3.93 19.87 -2.62
N LYS A 128 -3.94 21.05 -3.26
CA LYS A 128 -2.71 21.67 -3.79
C LYS A 128 -1.72 22.01 -2.68
N ASP A 129 -2.20 22.59 -1.58
CA ASP A 129 -1.38 22.92 -0.42
C ASP A 129 -0.77 21.64 0.19
N ASN A 130 -1.55 20.56 0.26
CA ASN A 130 -1.12 19.25 0.75
C ASN A 130 -0.06 18.60 -0.15
N LEU A 131 -0.27 18.58 -1.48
CA LEU A 131 0.72 18.07 -2.44
C LEU A 131 2.03 18.87 -2.38
N SER A 132 1.92 20.20 -2.28
CA SER A 132 3.06 21.10 -2.14
C SER A 132 3.81 20.88 -0.82
N TRP A 133 3.08 20.60 0.26
CA TRP A 133 3.66 20.29 1.56
C TRP A 133 4.44 18.97 1.54
N MET A 134 3.92 17.94 0.85
CA MET A 134 4.57 16.62 0.73
C MET A 134 5.95 16.69 0.04
N VAL A 135 6.07 17.51 -1.00
CA VAL A 135 7.35 17.76 -1.70
C VAL A 135 8.20 18.82 -0.98
N GLY A 136 7.59 19.58 -0.06
CA GLY A 136 8.22 20.59 0.78
C GLY A 136 8.82 20.01 2.06
N LYS A 137 9.28 20.87 2.96
CA LYS A 137 9.75 20.45 4.28
C LYS A 137 8.55 20.07 5.17
N PRO A 138 8.67 19.03 6.02
CA PRO A 138 9.91 18.32 6.35
C PRO A 138 10.21 17.08 5.49
N LEU A 139 9.23 16.53 4.78
CA LEU A 139 9.36 15.23 4.10
C LEU A 139 10.22 15.29 2.84
N GLN A 140 10.12 16.38 2.08
CA GLN A 140 10.81 16.61 0.81
C GLN A 140 10.74 15.39 -0.09
N LEU A 141 9.54 14.85 -0.27
CA LEU A 141 9.31 13.62 -1.01
C LEU A 141 9.54 13.88 -2.50
N GLU A 142 10.25 12.97 -3.16
CA GLU A 142 10.40 13.03 -4.61
C GLU A 142 9.05 12.78 -5.29
N ILE A 143 8.81 13.44 -6.44
CA ILE A 143 7.53 13.35 -7.17
C ILE A 143 7.16 11.90 -7.50
N GLU A 144 8.14 11.07 -7.90
CA GLU A 144 7.88 9.66 -8.21
C GLU A 144 7.48 8.84 -6.98
N LEU A 145 8.05 9.14 -5.80
CA LEU A 145 7.64 8.49 -4.55
C LEU A 145 6.25 8.97 -4.11
N LEU A 146 5.95 10.26 -4.29
CA LEU A 146 4.61 10.81 -4.06
C LEU A 146 3.56 10.14 -4.96
N LYS A 147 3.88 9.96 -6.25
CA LYS A 147 3.04 9.23 -7.21
C LYS A 147 2.71 7.83 -6.72
N GLN A 148 3.73 7.06 -6.35
CA GLN A 148 3.56 5.71 -5.83
C GLN A 148 2.75 5.70 -4.53
N GLY A 149 2.96 6.69 -3.67
CA GLY A 149 2.25 6.85 -2.39
C GLY A 149 0.75 7.11 -2.61
N ILE A 150 0.41 7.99 -3.54
CA ILE A 150 -0.98 8.28 -3.92
C ILE A 150 -1.66 7.04 -4.48
N LEU A 151 -1.00 6.29 -5.37
CA LEU A 151 -1.57 5.09 -5.98
C LEU A 151 -1.83 3.97 -4.95
N GLN A 152 -0.99 3.85 -3.93
CA GLN A 152 -1.12 2.78 -2.92
C GLN A 152 -1.99 3.18 -1.72
N PHE A 153 -1.88 4.43 -1.26
CA PHE A 153 -2.46 4.91 0.00
C PHE A 153 -3.10 6.30 -0.15
N PRO A 154 -4.03 6.50 -1.09
CA PRO A 154 -4.47 7.83 -1.52
C PRO A 154 -4.98 8.72 -0.37
N GLY A 155 -5.72 8.16 0.60
CA GLY A 155 -6.22 8.95 1.74
C GLY A 155 -5.12 9.65 2.55
N VAL A 156 -3.98 8.98 2.77
CA VAL A 156 -2.86 9.54 3.55
C VAL A 156 -2.06 10.55 2.74
N TYR A 157 -2.04 10.45 1.41
CA TYR A 157 -1.23 11.30 0.54
C TYR A 157 -2.02 12.46 -0.10
N LEU A 158 -3.35 12.41 -0.11
CA LEU A 158 -4.20 13.44 -0.75
C LEU A 158 -4.98 14.32 0.24
N VAL A 159 -5.27 13.84 1.46
CA VAL A 159 -6.18 14.53 2.39
C VAL A 159 -5.47 14.92 3.68
N ASP A 160 -4.99 13.94 4.44
CA ASP A 160 -4.54 14.18 5.82
C ASP A 160 -3.02 14.09 5.98
N SER A 161 -2.23 14.45 4.96
CA SER A 161 -0.80 14.09 4.95
C SER A 161 0.01 14.69 6.08
N GLN A 162 -0.19 15.97 6.39
CA GLN A 162 0.48 16.63 7.52
C GLN A 162 0.08 15.99 8.86
N VAL A 163 -1.22 15.76 9.08
CA VAL A 163 -1.74 15.15 10.31
C VAL A 163 -1.23 13.72 10.46
N SER A 164 -1.22 12.94 9.38
CA SER A 164 -0.67 11.59 9.34
C SER A 164 0.82 11.59 9.64
N PHE A 165 1.59 12.51 9.10
CA PHE A 165 3.01 12.67 9.41
C PHE A 165 3.24 13.00 10.89
N GLU A 166 2.57 14.01 11.42
CA GLU A 166 2.71 14.45 12.82
C GLU A 166 2.39 13.30 13.79
N LYS A 167 1.29 12.57 13.52
CA LYS A 167 0.95 11.38 14.30
C LYS A 167 2.00 10.29 14.15
N ALA A 168 2.40 9.96 12.92
CA ALA A 168 3.35 8.90 12.66
C ALA A 168 4.69 9.15 13.34
N ILE A 169 5.25 10.35 13.22
CA ILE A 169 6.53 10.70 13.85
C ILE A 169 6.42 10.83 15.37
N SER A 170 5.29 11.30 15.91
CA SER A 170 5.11 11.41 17.37
C SER A 170 5.09 10.04 18.04
N CYS A 171 4.49 9.05 17.39
CA CYS A 171 4.42 7.66 17.83
C CYS A 171 5.67 6.84 17.47
N ALA A 172 6.50 7.32 16.56
CA ALA A 172 7.67 6.57 16.11
C ALA A 172 8.62 6.22 17.28
N PRO A 173 9.18 5.00 17.30
CA PRO A 173 10.30 4.65 18.17
C PRO A 173 11.45 5.65 18.05
N ILE A 174 12.26 5.78 19.09
CA ILE A 174 13.29 6.81 19.23
C ILE A 174 14.25 6.79 18.02
N GLU A 175 14.61 5.61 17.53
CA GLU A 175 15.49 5.38 16.39
C GLU A 175 14.92 5.88 15.05
N TYR A 176 13.60 6.01 14.91
CA TYR A 176 12.91 6.50 13.71
C TYR A 176 12.39 7.93 13.83
N LYS A 177 12.55 8.55 15.02
CA LYS A 177 11.92 9.82 15.35
C LYS A 177 12.62 11.05 14.73
N SER A 178 13.87 10.90 14.30
CA SER A 178 14.55 11.99 13.58
C SER A 178 13.97 12.13 12.17
N ILE A 179 13.85 13.38 11.69
CA ILE A 179 13.29 13.67 10.36
C ILE A 179 14.07 12.95 9.26
N GLU A 180 15.40 12.92 9.35
CA GLU A 180 16.26 12.23 8.37
C GLU A 180 15.98 10.73 8.35
N CYS A 181 15.93 10.08 9.52
CA CYS A 181 15.63 8.65 9.59
C CYS A 181 14.22 8.37 9.06
N PHE A 182 13.22 9.15 9.48
CA PHE A 182 11.85 9.01 9.01
C PHE A 182 11.75 9.09 7.49
N ARG A 183 12.42 10.05 6.86
CA ARG A 183 12.47 10.19 5.39
C ARG A 183 13.11 8.98 4.72
N ASN A 184 14.23 8.49 5.26
CA ASN A 184 14.89 7.30 4.73
C ASN A 184 14.00 6.07 4.82
N GLN A 185 13.25 5.92 5.92
CA GLN A 185 12.28 4.85 6.04
C GLN A 185 11.13 5.03 5.06
N LEU A 186 10.61 6.25 4.89
CA LEU A 186 9.49 6.55 3.98
C LEU A 186 9.85 6.24 2.52
N ALA A 187 11.08 6.55 2.11
CA ALA A 187 11.58 6.21 0.78
C ALA A 187 11.65 4.69 0.54
N ALA A 188 11.84 3.90 1.60
CA ALA A 188 11.86 2.44 1.53
C ALA A 188 10.45 1.81 1.65
N ASP A 189 9.55 2.42 2.41
CA ASP A 189 8.19 1.94 2.62
C ASP A 189 7.20 3.11 2.79
N LEU A 190 6.36 3.29 1.78
CA LEU A 190 5.37 4.37 1.69
C LEU A 190 4.22 4.21 2.69
N SER A 191 4.06 3.03 3.31
CA SER A 191 3.01 2.79 4.30
C SER A 191 3.29 3.44 5.66
N ILE A 192 4.50 3.97 5.89
CA ILE A 192 4.92 4.53 7.18
C ILE A 192 4.00 5.64 7.68
N LEU A 193 3.48 6.49 6.79
CA LEU A 193 2.58 7.56 7.19
C LEU A 193 1.25 7.03 7.79
N LYS A 194 0.96 5.73 7.63
CA LYS A 194 -0.18 5.06 8.29
C LYS A 194 0.15 4.58 9.70
N ASN A 195 1.42 4.55 10.10
CA ASN A 195 1.85 4.04 11.39
C ASN A 195 1.65 5.09 12.49
N THR A 196 0.41 5.30 12.90
CA THR A 196 0.03 6.32 13.88
C THR A 196 -0.11 5.78 15.31
N TYR A 197 0.42 4.58 15.57
CA TYR A 197 0.37 3.92 16.88
C TYR A 197 1.71 3.28 17.22
N ASN A 198 2.01 3.20 18.51
CA ASN A 198 3.16 2.45 19.03
C ASN A 198 2.76 1.72 20.31
N CYS A 199 2.61 0.40 20.19
CA CYS A 199 2.15 -0.45 21.28
C CYS A 199 3.22 -0.71 22.34
N ASP A 200 4.51 -0.49 22.05
CA ASP A 200 5.58 -0.70 23.03
C ASP A 200 5.58 0.40 24.11
N THR A 201 5.00 1.56 23.78
CA THR A 201 4.88 2.71 24.70
C THR A 201 3.47 2.86 25.27
N ALA A 202 2.52 2.01 24.89
CA ALA A 202 1.16 2.09 25.38
C ALA A 202 1.06 1.40 26.75
N GLU A 203 0.77 2.17 27.81
CA GLU A 203 0.64 1.66 29.19
C GLU A 203 -0.42 0.55 29.31
N GLU A 204 -1.44 0.55 28.45
CA GLU A 204 -2.55 -0.42 28.44
C GLU A 204 -2.39 -1.55 27.40
N GLY A 205 -1.23 -1.66 26.74
CA GLY A 205 -0.98 -2.68 25.73
C GLY A 205 -1.59 -2.40 24.34
N CYS A 206 -1.45 -3.36 23.42
CA CYS A 206 -1.78 -3.19 22.01
C CYS A 206 -3.30 -3.01 21.77
N ALA A 207 -3.73 -1.79 21.40
CA ALA A 207 -5.13 -1.42 21.14
C ALA A 207 -5.74 -2.06 19.86
N GLY A 208 -5.27 -3.23 19.43
CA GLY A 208 -5.76 -3.95 18.23
C GLY A 208 -5.41 -3.31 16.89
N ASN A 209 -4.70 -2.17 16.87
CA ASN A 209 -4.34 -1.43 15.65
C ASN A 209 -3.00 -1.89 15.02
N CYS A 210 -2.75 -3.20 15.00
CA CYS A 210 -1.48 -3.77 14.51
C CYS A 210 -1.16 -3.39 13.06
N GLY A 211 -2.17 -3.12 12.23
CA GLY A 211 -2.00 -2.69 10.84
C GLY A 211 -1.42 -1.27 10.67
N SER A 212 -1.42 -0.47 11.75
CA SER A 212 -0.97 0.92 11.79
C SER A 212 0.02 1.14 12.95
N CYS A 213 0.71 0.09 13.38
CA CYS A 213 1.59 0.11 14.55
C CYS A 213 3.08 0.02 14.15
N TRP A 214 3.91 0.87 14.76
CA TRP A 214 5.36 0.87 14.60
C TRP A 214 6.04 -0.43 15.01
N VAL A 215 5.52 -1.12 16.02
CA VAL A 215 6.06 -2.41 16.50
C VAL A 215 5.92 -3.47 15.41
N THR A 216 4.74 -3.54 14.79
CA THR A 216 4.47 -4.46 13.68
C THR A 216 5.30 -4.10 12.45
N TYR A 217 5.52 -2.81 12.20
CA TYR A 217 6.41 -2.34 11.14
C TYR A 217 7.86 -2.78 11.36
N GLY A 218 8.42 -2.56 12.55
CA GLY A 218 9.80 -2.95 12.88
C GLY A 218 10.03 -4.45 12.75
N ASN A 219 9.07 -5.28 13.18
CA ASN A 219 9.15 -6.74 13.07
C ASN A 219 9.11 -7.28 11.64
N LYS A 220 8.62 -6.51 10.65
CA LYS A 220 8.64 -6.92 9.24
C LYS A 220 10.01 -6.74 8.57
N LYS A 221 10.90 -5.94 9.18
CA LYS A 221 12.22 -5.60 8.65
C LYS A 221 13.37 -6.44 9.22
N LEU A 222 13.09 -7.26 10.23
CA LEU A 222 14.01 -8.25 10.80
C LEU A 222 13.79 -9.62 10.15
#